data_AF-A0A2J8TAP5-F1
#
_entry.id   AF-A0A2J8TAP5-F1
#
_cell.length_a   1.000
_cell.length_b   1.000
_cell.length_c   1.000
_cell.angle_alpha   90.00
_cell.angle_beta   90.00
_cell.angle_gamma   90.00
#
_symmetry.space_group_name_H-M   'P 1'
#
loop_
_entity.id
_entity.type
_entity.pdbx_description
1 polymer ?
#
loop_
_entity_poly.entity_id
_entity_poly.type
_entity_poly.pdbx_seq_one_letter_code
_entity_poly.pdbx_strand_id
1 'polypeptide(L)'
;MEIRADGLGIPQLLEAVLKLLPLDTYVENPAAVMELVPSDKERGLQTPVWTEYESILRGAGCTRALAKIERFEFYERAKKAFAVVATGETALYGNLILKKGVLALNPLL
;
A
#
# COMPACT_ATOMS: atom_id res chain seq x y z
N MET A 1 1.04 16.50 3.54
CA MET A 1 2.46 16.73 3.20
C MET A 1 2.81 15.90 1.98
N GLU A 2 3.54 16.46 1.00
CA GLU A 2 4.04 15.73 -0.17
C GLU A 2 5.54 15.45 -0.01
N ILE A 3 5.98 14.24 -0.33
CA ILE A 3 7.38 13.82 -0.38
C ILE A 3 7.66 13.27 -1.78
N ARG A 4 8.79 13.65 -2.36
CA ARG A 4 9.19 13.21 -3.71
C ARG A 4 10.17 12.05 -3.65
N ALA A 5 9.90 11.01 -4.43
CA ALA A 5 10.74 9.83 -4.63
C ALA A 5 10.70 9.44 -6.12
N ASP A 6 10.90 10.42 -7.00
CA ASP A 6 10.60 10.34 -8.44
C ASP A 6 11.34 9.23 -9.19
N GLY A 7 12.50 8.79 -8.69
CA GLY A 7 13.31 7.74 -9.30
C GLY A 7 13.06 6.33 -8.76
N LEU A 8 12.13 6.16 -7.81
CA LEU A 8 11.89 4.89 -7.13
C LEU A 8 10.55 4.27 -7.54
N GLY A 9 10.54 2.95 -7.71
CA GLY A 9 9.31 2.16 -7.80
C GLY A 9 8.69 1.93 -6.41
N ILE A 10 7.39 1.64 -6.38
CA ILE A 10 6.69 1.40 -5.10
C ILE A 10 7.16 0.10 -4.43
N PRO A 11 7.41 -1.04 -5.11
CA PRO A 11 7.89 -2.26 -4.43
C PRO A 11 9.15 -2.04 -3.59
N GLN A 12 10.17 -1.40 -4.18
CA GLN A 12 11.44 -1.09 -3.51
C GLN A 12 11.23 -0.17 -2.30
N LEU A 13 10.38 0.85 -2.45
CA LEU A 13 10.07 1.78 -1.38
C LEU A 13 9.25 1.11 -0.27
N LEU A 14 8.30 0.25 -0.63
CA LEU A 14 7.46 -0.50 0.30
C LEU A 14 8.31 -1.40 1.19
N GLU A 15 9.25 -2.17 0.61
CA GLU A 15 10.20 -2.98 1.39
C GLU A 15 10.99 -2.14 2.39
N ALA A 16 11.49 -0.97 1.97
CA ALA A 16 12.25 -0.08 2.84
C ALA A 16 11.37 0.51 3.97
N VAL A 17 10.16 0.93 3.65
CA VAL A 17 9.20 1.49 4.63
C VAL A 17 8.81 0.46 5.67
N LEU A 18 8.49 -0.78 5.27
CA LEU A 18 8.02 -1.83 6.18
C LEU A 18 9.10 -2.33 7.16
N LYS A 19 10.38 -2.08 6.90
CA LYS A 19 11.46 -2.33 7.88
C LYS A 19 11.35 -1.45 9.12
N LEU A 20 10.70 -0.29 9.02
CA LEU A 20 10.63 0.72 10.08
C LEU A 20 9.19 1.03 10.52
N LEU A 21 8.21 0.82 9.64
CA LEU A 21 6.82 1.15 9.85
C LEU A 21 6.00 -0.11 10.21
N PRO A 22 5.69 -0.36 11.49
CA PRO A 22 4.76 -1.43 11.84
C PRO A 22 3.38 -1.12 11.24
N LEU A 23 2.72 -2.14 10.70
CA LEU A 23 1.35 -2.02 10.20
C LEU A 23 0.34 -2.21 11.32
N ASP A 24 -0.82 -1.54 11.19
CA ASP A 24 -1.87 -1.58 12.19
C ASP A 24 -2.56 -2.95 12.25
N THR A 25 -2.44 -3.63 13.40
CA THR A 25 -3.01 -4.96 13.64
C THR A 25 -4.45 -4.91 14.16
N TYR A 26 -4.96 -3.74 14.53
CA TYR A 26 -6.32 -3.53 15.05
C TYR A 26 -7.36 -3.31 13.95
N VAL A 27 -6.92 -3.19 12.69
CA VAL A 27 -7.81 -3.07 11.52
C VAL A 27 -7.81 -4.35 10.70
N GLU A 28 -8.87 -4.55 9.91
CA GLU A 28 -9.00 -5.69 9.02
C GLU A 28 -7.91 -5.68 7.93
N ASN A 29 -7.70 -4.53 7.28
CA ASN A 29 -6.70 -4.36 6.23
C ASN A 29 -5.86 -3.08 6.45
N PRO A 30 -4.61 -3.20 6.92
CA PRO A 30 -3.74 -2.05 7.10
C PRO A 30 -3.14 -1.54 5.77
N ALA A 31 -3.27 -2.31 4.69
CA ALA A 31 -2.82 -1.95 3.36
C ALA A 31 -4.00 -1.96 2.37
N ALA A 32 -4.08 -0.96 1.49
CA ALA A 32 -5.13 -0.86 0.48
C ALA A 32 -4.62 -0.30 -0.85
N VAL A 33 -5.06 -0.89 -1.96
CA VAL A 33 -4.89 -0.39 -3.34
C VAL A 33 -6.23 0.11 -3.89
N MET A 34 -6.18 0.87 -4.98
CA MET A 34 -7.39 1.25 -5.70
C MET A 34 -7.88 0.07 -6.54
N GLU A 35 -9.16 -0.24 -6.42
CA GLU A 35 -9.86 -1.23 -7.22
C GLU A 35 -9.97 -0.81 -8.68
N LEU A 36 -10.01 -1.79 -9.59
CA LEU A 36 -10.24 -1.54 -11.00
C LEU A 36 -11.62 -0.89 -11.22
N VAL A 37 -11.68 0.11 -12.10
CA VAL A 37 -12.96 0.64 -12.57
C VAL A 37 -13.70 -0.41 -13.43
N PRO A 38 -15.04 -0.35 -13.56
CA PRO A 38 -15.81 -1.37 -14.29
C PRO A 38 -15.29 -1.67 -15.69
N SER A 39 -14.94 -0.63 -16.46
CA SER A 39 -14.42 -0.80 -17.83
C SER A 39 -13.09 -1.56 -17.90
N ASP A 40 -12.22 -1.41 -16.90
CA ASP A 40 -10.94 -2.14 -16.85
C ASP A 40 -11.13 -3.58 -16.36
N LYS A 41 -12.13 -3.82 -15.49
CA LYS A 41 -12.55 -5.18 -15.11
C LYS A 41 -13.10 -5.94 -16.31
N GLU A 42 -14.01 -5.32 -17.07
CA GLU A 42 -14.61 -5.92 -18.28
C GLU A 42 -13.56 -6.25 -19.34
N ARG A 43 -12.53 -5.41 -19.47
CA ARG A 43 -11.39 -5.65 -20.38
C ARG A 43 -10.40 -6.68 -19.87
N GLY A 44 -10.57 -7.19 -18.65
CA GLY A 44 -9.65 -8.15 -18.03
C GLY A 44 -8.26 -7.57 -17.77
N LEU A 45 -8.16 -6.27 -17.45
CA LEU A 45 -6.89 -5.63 -17.13
C LEU A 45 -6.22 -6.33 -15.95
N GLN A 46 -4.94 -6.65 -16.11
CA GLN A 46 -4.14 -7.32 -15.07
C GLN A 46 -3.37 -6.30 -14.22
N THR A 47 -3.20 -6.61 -12.95
CA THR A 47 -2.50 -5.77 -11.96
C THR A 47 -1.41 -6.58 -11.25
N PRO A 48 -0.35 -7.01 -11.97
CA PRO A 48 0.70 -7.88 -11.42
C PRO A 48 1.40 -7.27 -10.21
N VAL A 49 1.48 -5.94 -10.14
CA VAL A 49 2.08 -5.20 -9.01
C VAL A 49 1.38 -5.49 -7.68
N TRP A 50 0.09 -5.85 -7.69
CA TRP A 50 -0.63 -6.20 -6.46
C TRP A 50 -0.09 -7.49 -5.83
N THR A 51 0.26 -8.49 -6.65
CA THR A 51 0.85 -9.74 -6.17
C THR A 51 2.24 -9.50 -5.55
N GLU A 52 3.00 -8.57 -6.12
CA GLU A 52 4.29 -8.15 -5.57
C GLU A 52 4.11 -7.47 -4.20
N TYR A 53 3.14 -6.56 -4.06
CA TYR A 53 2.81 -5.95 -2.78
C TYR A 53 2.36 -6.97 -1.73
N GLU A 54 1.49 -7.91 -2.11
CA GLU A 54 1.06 -9.00 -1.21
C GLU A 54 2.23 -9.86 -0.74
N SER A 55 3.20 -10.13 -1.61
CA SER A 55 4.43 -10.85 -1.26
C SER A 55 5.27 -10.06 -0.26
N ILE A 56 5.52 -8.77 -0.54
CA ILE A 56 6.30 -7.88 0.33
C ILE A 56 5.64 -7.70 1.71
N LEU A 57 4.32 -7.47 1.74
CA LEU A 57 3.53 -7.34 2.97
C LEU A 57 3.63 -8.62 3.82
N ARG A 58 3.51 -9.79 3.19
CA ARG A 58 3.64 -11.08 3.87
C ARG A 58 5.05 -11.30 4.41
N GLY A 59 6.08 -10.94 3.63
CA GLY A 59 7.48 -10.98 4.05
C GLY A 59 7.77 -10.08 5.25
N ALA A 60 7.03 -8.98 5.39
CA ALA A 60 7.07 -8.09 6.55
C ALA A 60 6.17 -8.55 7.74
N GLY A 61 5.58 -9.74 7.68
CA GLY A 61 4.76 -10.31 8.75
C GLY A 61 3.29 -9.89 8.73
N CYS A 62 2.82 -9.17 7.71
CA CYS A 62 1.40 -8.85 7.55
C CYS A 62 0.63 -10.07 7.04
N THR A 63 -0.27 -10.60 7.87
CA THR A 63 -1.14 -11.73 7.52
C THR A 63 -2.49 -11.31 6.94
N ARG A 64 -2.78 -10.01 6.93
CA ARG A 64 -4.02 -9.43 6.40
C ARG A 64 -3.95 -9.31 4.87
N ALA A 65 -5.09 -9.50 4.21
CA ALA A 65 -5.20 -9.34 2.77
C ALA A 65 -5.04 -7.87 2.34
N LEU A 66 -4.59 -7.67 1.09
CA LEU A 66 -4.54 -6.35 0.47
C LEU A 66 -5.96 -5.91 0.06
N ALA A 67 -6.48 -4.88 0.72
CA ALA A 67 -7.80 -4.35 0.41
C ALA A 67 -7.81 -3.67 -0.96
N LYS A 68 -8.93 -3.80 -1.67
CA LYS A 68 -9.20 -3.10 -2.93
C LYS A 68 -10.38 -2.17 -2.68
N ILE A 69 -10.13 -0.86 -2.76
CA ILE A 69 -11.14 0.16 -2.44
C ILE A 69 -11.54 0.92 -3.69
N GLU A 70 -12.81 1.31 -3.77
CA GLU A 70 -13.35 2.05 -4.92
C GLU A 70 -12.52 3.33 -5.18
N ARG A 71 -12.43 3.76 -6.44
CA ARG A 71 -11.56 4.85 -6.88
C ARG A 71 -11.78 6.17 -6.13
N PHE A 72 -13.01 6.61 -5.96
CA PHE A 72 -13.30 7.84 -5.23
C PHE A 72 -13.11 7.66 -3.72
N GLU A 73 -13.43 6.48 -3.18
CA GLU A 73 -13.11 6.15 -1.79
C GLU A 73 -11.59 6.19 -1.52
N PHE A 74 -10.78 5.69 -2.46
CA PHE A 74 -9.32 5.79 -2.39
C PHE A 74 -8.86 7.24 -2.33
N TYR A 75 -9.40 8.11 -3.19
CA TYR A 75 -9.07 9.54 -3.17
C TYR A 75 -9.46 10.21 -1.85
N GLU A 76 -10.65 9.91 -1.31
CA GLU A 76 -11.08 10.45 -0.02
C GLU A 76 -10.21 9.96 1.13
N ARG A 77 -9.76 8.71 1.09
CA ARG A 77 -8.83 8.15 2.08
C ARG A 77 -7.42 8.76 1.95
N ALA A 78 -6.93 8.95 0.73
CA ALA A 78 -5.61 9.54 0.47
C ALA A 78 -5.52 11.00 0.94
N LYS A 79 -6.59 11.80 0.78
CA LYS A 79 -6.65 13.20 1.28
C LYS A 79 -6.48 13.29 2.81
N LYS A 80 -6.85 12.23 3.53
CA LYS A 80 -6.75 12.13 4.99
C LYS A 80 -5.41 11.53 5.46
N ALA A 81 -4.54 11.13 4.53
CA ALA A 81 -3.25 10.57 4.87
C ALA A 81 -2.32 11.65 5.44
N PHE A 82 -1.45 11.24 6.37
CA PHE A 82 -0.43 12.13 6.94
C PHE A 82 0.54 12.67 5.87
N ALA A 83 0.96 11.80 4.97
CA ALA A 83 1.84 12.12 3.86
C ALA A 83 1.47 11.33 2.60
N VAL A 84 1.75 11.91 1.44
CA VAL A 84 1.71 11.25 0.14
C VAL A 84 3.12 11.25 -0.42
N VAL A 85 3.61 10.08 -0.83
CA VAL A 85 4.91 9.96 -1.51
C VAL A 85 4.65 9.82 -3.00
N ALA A 86 5.08 10.81 -3.77
CA ALA A 86 5.02 10.76 -5.22
C ALA A 86 6.25 9.99 -5.74
N THR A 87 6.01 8.86 -6.38
CA THR A 87 7.06 7.94 -6.88
C THR A 87 7.16 8.00 -8.40
N GLY A 88 8.18 7.34 -8.96
CA GLY A 88 8.30 7.10 -10.40
C GLY A 88 7.57 5.84 -10.89
N GLU A 89 6.67 5.29 -10.08
CA GLU A 89 5.98 4.03 -10.40
C GLU A 89 5.08 4.19 -11.63
N THR A 90 5.22 3.27 -12.57
CA THR A 90 4.46 3.27 -13.84
C THR A 90 3.40 2.20 -13.90
N ALA A 91 3.42 1.24 -12.95
CA ALA A 91 2.42 0.19 -12.88
C ALA A 91 1.01 0.78 -12.69
N LEU A 92 0.08 0.40 -13.57
CA LEU A 92 -1.33 0.78 -13.46
C LEU A 92 -1.91 0.24 -12.15
N TYR A 93 -2.70 1.08 -11.46
CA TYR A 93 -3.27 0.77 -10.14
C TYR A 93 -2.20 0.41 -9.09
N GLY A 94 -0.97 0.92 -9.24
CA GLY A 94 0.12 0.69 -8.29
C GLY A 94 0.01 1.50 -6.99
N ASN A 95 -0.91 2.45 -6.89
CA ASN A 95 -1.08 3.28 -5.69
C ASN A 95 -1.45 2.43 -4.46
N LEU A 96 -0.80 2.71 -3.33
CA LEU A 96 -0.90 1.95 -2.09
C LEU A 96 -1.04 2.88 -0.89
N ILE A 97 -1.99 2.60 0.01
CA ILE A 97 -2.13 3.24 1.31
C ILE A 97 -1.72 2.26 2.39
N LEU A 98 -0.88 2.71 3.32
CA LEU A 98 -0.51 1.97 4.53
C LEU A 98 -1.05 2.67 5.78
N LYS A 99 -1.53 1.89 6.75
CA LYS A 99 -1.92 2.37 8.08
C LYS A 99 -0.87 1.94 9.10
N LYS A 100 -0.19 2.92 9.69
CA LYS A 100 0.79 2.73 10.76
C LYS A 100 0.09 2.16 12.01
N GLY A 101 0.67 1.10 12.56
CA GLY A 101 0.28 0.50 13.83
C GLY A 101 1.10 0.98 15.02
N VAL A 102 0.99 0.21 16.11
CA VAL A 102 1.74 0.43 17.35
C VAL A 102 3.07 -0.32 17.28
N LEU A 103 4.14 0.29 17.76
CA LEU A 103 5.38 -0.44 18.05
C LEU A 103 5.15 -1.28 19.30
N ALA A 104 5.21 -2.60 19.17
CA ALA A 104 5.36 -3.44 20.35
C ALA A 104 6.77 -3.22 20.91
N LEU A 105 6.87 -2.91 22.20
CA LEU A 105 8.14 -3.05 22.92
C LEU A 105 8.56 -4.52 22.77
N ASN A 106 9.67 -4.73 22.09
CA ASN A 106 10.23 -6.06 21.96
C ASN A 106 10.63 -6.54 23.37
N PRO A 107 10.21 -7.72 23.86
CA PRO A 107 10.72 -8.26 25.14
C PRO A 107 12.22 -8.62 25.09
N LEU A 108 12.86 -8.47 23.93
CA LEU A 108 14.25 -8.81 23.65
C LEU A 108 15.10 -7.57 23.32
N LEU A 109 14.64 -6.38 23.71
CA LEU A 109 15.48 -5.23 24.03
C LEU A 109 15.30 -4.89 25.52
#